data_AF-A0AAV4XVB9-F1
#
_entry.id   AF-A0AAV4XVB9-F1
#
_cell.length_a   1.000
_cell.length_b   1.000
_cell.length_c   1.000
_cell.angle_alpha   90.00
_cell.angle_beta   90.00
_cell.angle_gamma   90.00
#
_symmetry.space_group_name_H-M   'P 1'
#
loop_
_entity.id
_entity.type
_entity.pdbx_description
1 polymer ?
#
loop_
_entity_poly.entity_id
_entity_poly.type
_entity_poly.pdbx_seq_one_letter_code
_entity_poly.pdbx_strand_id
1 'polypeptide(L)'
;MKCSGKTVFMKCSGKTVFMKCSGKTVFMKCSGKTVFMKCSGKTVFMKCSGKTVFMKCSGKTVFKKCNGKTVFMKCSGETVFIKRNGKIVFMKRNGKTVFMKRNGKTVLMKCHGKLS
;
A
#
# COMPACT_ATOMS: atom_id res chain seq x y z
N MET A 1 2.15 -7.44 14.51
CA MET A 1 0.86 -8.16 14.51
C MET A 1 0.71 -8.97 13.22
N LYS A 2 0.20 -10.20 13.32
CA LYS A 2 -0.12 -11.07 12.17
C LYS A 2 -1.62 -11.36 12.16
N CYS A 3 -2.25 -11.38 10.99
CA CYS A 3 -3.68 -11.70 10.89
C CYS A 3 -4.06 -12.43 9.59
N SER A 4 -4.95 -13.42 9.66
CA SER A 4 -5.37 -14.19 8.50
C SER A 4 -6.82 -14.64 8.56
N GLY A 5 -7.50 -14.70 7.42
CA GLY A 5 -8.87 -15.18 7.34
C GLY A 5 -9.47 -15.02 5.93
N LYS A 6 -10.71 -15.48 5.72
CA LYS A 6 -11.42 -15.23 4.46
C LYS A 6 -11.58 -13.72 4.22
N THR A 7 -11.98 -13.00 5.28
CA THR A 7 -12.05 -11.54 5.32
C THR A 7 -11.27 -11.05 6.53
N VAL A 8 -10.49 -10.00 6.35
CA VAL A 8 -9.66 -9.41 7.40
C VAL A 8 -9.95 -7.92 7.48
N PHE A 9 -10.28 -7.44 8.68
CA PHE A 9 -10.36 -6.02 9.02
C PHE A 9 -9.36 -5.71 10.11
N MET A 10 -8.53 -4.69 9.91
CA MET A 10 -7.58 -4.28 10.94
C MET A 10 -7.39 -2.77 11.00
N LYS A 11 -7.38 -2.25 12.23
CA LYS A 11 -7.02 -0.87 12.54
C LYS A 11 -5.88 -0.90 13.55
N CYS A 12 -4.80 -0.19 13.29
CA CYS A 12 -3.64 -0.15 14.19
C CYS A 12 -3.01 1.25 14.22
N SER A 13 -2.56 1.69 15.39
CA SER A 13 -1.87 2.97 15.56
C SER A 13 -0.75 2.86 16.59
N GLY A 14 0.35 3.57 16.37
CA GLY A 14 1.46 3.62 17.32
C GLY A 14 2.65 4.43 16.81
N LYS A 15 3.68 4.66 17.64
CA LYS A 15 4.92 5.31 17.16
C LYS A 15 5.55 4.50 16.02
N THR A 16 5.63 3.18 16.20
CA THR A 16 6.12 2.23 15.20
C THR A 16 5.09 1.11 15.02
N VAL A 17 4.69 0.83 13.78
CA VAL A 17 3.67 -0.19 13.46
C VAL A 17 4.26 -1.23 12.51
N PHE A 18 4.16 -2.51 12.88
CA PHE A 18 4.53 -3.66 12.04
C PHE A 18 3.35 -4.62 11.87
N MET A 19 2.91 -4.79 10.62
CA MET A 19 1.71 -5.56 10.29
C MET A 19 1.94 -6.51 9.12
N LYS A 20 1.51 -7.77 9.27
CA LYS A 20 1.47 -8.76 8.20
C LYS A 20 0.09 -9.41 8.16
N CYS A 21 -0.67 -9.23 7.09
CA CYS A 21 -2.01 -9.79 7.01
C CYS A 21 -2.34 -10.42 5.65
N SER A 22 -3.15 -11.46 5.66
CA SER A 22 -3.53 -12.20 4.45
C SER A 22 -4.99 -12.66 4.46
N GLY A 23 -5.68 -12.59 3.33
CA GLY A 23 -7.04 -13.12 3.21
C GLY A 23 -7.60 -13.05 1.81
N LYS A 24 -8.81 -13.56 1.56
CA LYS A 24 -9.45 -13.34 0.24
C LYS A 24 -9.75 -11.85 0.06
N THR A 25 -10.31 -11.22 1.09
CA THR A 25 -10.59 -9.78 1.14
C THR A 25 -9.91 -9.16 2.37
N VAL A 26 -9.10 -8.12 2.18
CA VAL A 26 -8.34 -7.48 3.27
C VAL A 26 -8.60 -5.98 3.30
N PHE A 27 -9.00 -5.46 4.47
CA PHE A 27 -9.16 -4.04 4.75
C PHE A 27 -8.23 -3.62 5.90
N MET A 28 -7.34 -2.67 5.64
CA MET A 28 -6.39 -2.19 6.65
C MET A 28 -6.31 -0.68 6.74
N LYS A 29 -6.33 -0.17 7.97
CA LYS A 29 -6.08 1.24 8.31
C LYS A 29 -4.99 1.33 9.36
N CYS A 30 -3.84 1.88 9.01
CA CYS A 30 -2.72 2.03 9.95
C CYS A 30 -2.17 3.44 10.00
N SER A 31 -1.79 3.90 11.20
CA SER A 31 -1.14 5.19 11.41
C SER A 31 0.06 5.08 12.36
N GLY A 32 1.12 5.84 12.09
CA GLY A 32 2.25 5.93 13.02
C GLY A 32 3.36 6.84 12.54
N LYS A 33 4.41 7.06 13.35
CA LYS A 33 5.60 7.79 12.86
C LYS A 33 6.31 6.95 11.80
N THR A 34 6.51 5.67 12.08
CA THR A 34 7.11 4.69 11.17
C THR A 34 6.18 3.50 10.98
N VAL A 35 5.83 3.17 9.74
CA VAL A 35 4.89 2.09 9.45
C VAL A 35 5.46 1.10 8.44
N PHE A 36 5.41 -0.19 8.77
CA PHE A 36 5.78 -1.31 7.91
C PHE A 36 4.59 -2.26 7.75
N MET A 37 4.11 -2.43 6.51
CA MET A 37 3.01 -3.36 6.22
C MET A 37 3.31 -4.32 5.07
N LYS A 38 2.90 -5.57 5.26
CA LYS A 38 2.86 -6.61 4.23
C LYS A 38 1.44 -7.19 4.16
N CYS A 39 0.77 -7.04 3.02
CA CYS A 39 -0.58 -7.53 2.83
C CYS A 39 -0.72 -8.34 1.54
N SER A 40 -1.49 -9.43 1.59
CA SER A 40 -1.81 -10.24 0.42
C SER A 40 -3.28 -10.68 0.40
N GLY A 41 -3.92 -10.66 -0.76
CA GLY A 41 -5.26 -11.20 -0.92
C GLY A 41 -5.79 -11.18 -2.34
N LYS A 42 -7.02 -11.65 -2.59
CA LYS A 42 -7.64 -11.45 -3.91
C LYS A 42 -8.00 -9.98 -4.09
N THR A 43 -8.63 -9.39 -3.07
CA THR A 43 -9.01 -7.98 -3.03
C THR A 43 -8.38 -7.32 -1.80
N VAL A 44 -7.63 -6.23 -1.99
CA VAL A 44 -6.89 -5.57 -0.90
C VAL A 44 -7.18 -4.07 -0.88
N PHE A 45 -7.65 -3.55 0.26
CA PHE A 45 -7.85 -2.15 0.54
C PHE A 45 -6.94 -1.71 1.68
N MET A 46 -6.07 -0.72 1.43
CA MET A 46 -5.15 -0.19 2.44
C MET A 46 -5.16 1.33 2.52
N LYS A 47 -5.28 1.85 3.74
CA LYS A 47 -5.04 3.24 4.10
C LYS A 47 -3.93 3.32 5.13
N CYS A 48 -2.85 4.03 4.79
CA CYS A 48 -1.69 4.17 5.66
C CYS A 48 -1.27 5.64 5.78
N SER A 49 -0.88 6.06 6.98
CA SER A 49 -0.30 7.38 7.21
C SER A 49 0.90 7.33 8.16
N GLY A 50 1.98 8.04 7.83
CA GLY A 50 3.09 8.23 8.76
C GLY A 50 4.19 9.14 8.26
N LYS A 51 5.22 9.41 9.06
CA LYS A 51 6.40 10.16 8.57
C LYS A 51 7.16 9.32 7.55
N THR A 52 7.42 8.06 7.90
CA THR A 52 8.11 7.08 7.04
C THR A 52 7.23 5.84 6.88
N VAL A 53 6.95 5.45 5.64
CA VAL A 53 6.03 4.34 5.37
C VAL A 53 6.62 3.37 4.34
N PHE A 54 6.67 2.09 4.72
CA PHE A 54 7.07 0.97 3.89
C PHE A 54 5.89 0.02 3.70
N MET A 55 5.53 -0.27 2.46
CA MET A 55 4.41 -1.16 2.17
C MET A 55 4.68 -2.11 1.02
N LYS A 56 4.47 -3.41 1.26
CA LYS A 56 4.41 -4.46 0.25
C LYS A 56 2.98 -5.00 0.15
N CYS A 57 2.42 -5.00 -1.05
CA CYS A 57 1.04 -5.43 -1.26
C CYS A 57 0.87 -6.29 -2.51
N SER A 58 0.05 -7.33 -2.45
CA SER A 58 -0.23 -8.18 -3.60
C SER A 58 -1.70 -8.62 -3.64
N GLY A 59 -2.32 -8.57 -4.80
CA GLY A 59 -3.62 -9.17 -5.02
C GLY A 59 -4.14 -9.03 -6.44
N LYS A 60 -5.27 -9.65 -6.79
CA LYS A 60 -5.87 -9.44 -8.12
C LYS A 60 -6.30 -7.97 -8.29
N THR A 61 -7.02 -7.48 -7.29
CA THR A 61 -7.47 -6.08 -7.22
C THR A 61 -6.91 -5.40 -5.97
N VAL A 62 -6.25 -4.26 -6.13
CA VAL A 62 -5.63 -3.54 -5.01
C VAL A 62 -5.99 -2.06 -5.04
N PHE A 63 -6.49 -1.55 -3.92
CA PHE A 63 -6.74 -0.13 -3.68
C PHE A 63 -5.86 0.37 -2.54
N LYS A 64 -5.11 1.44 -2.80
CA LYS A 64 -4.13 1.94 -1.84
C LYS A 64 -4.15 3.46 -1.72
N LYS A 65 -4.29 3.94 -0.49
CA LYS A 65 -4.06 5.34 -0.11
C LYS A 65 -2.91 5.42 0.89
N CYS A 66 -1.87 6.18 0.54
CA CYS A 66 -0.73 6.42 1.43
C CYS A 66 -0.43 7.90 1.58
N ASN A 67 -0.16 8.32 2.81
CA ASN A 67 0.36 9.66 3.11
C ASN A 67 1.62 9.56 3.97
N GLY A 68 2.68 10.27 3.58
CA GLY A 68 3.86 10.42 4.44
C GLY A 68 4.98 11.26 3.86
N LYS A 69 5.97 11.65 4.67
CA LYS A 69 7.12 12.43 4.15
C LYS A 69 7.96 11.58 3.19
N THR A 70 8.27 10.35 3.60
CA THR A 70 9.04 9.38 2.81
C THR A 70 8.25 8.10 2.65
N VAL A 71 8.03 7.66 1.41
CA VAL A 71 7.14 6.53 1.13
C VAL A 71 7.77 5.53 0.14
N PHE A 72 7.92 4.28 0.60
CA PHE A 72 8.43 3.17 -0.20
C PHE A 72 7.35 2.12 -0.41
N MET A 73 7.07 1.80 -1.68
CA MET A 73 5.94 0.94 -2.00
C MET A 73 6.23 -0.03 -3.13
N LYS A 74 5.99 -1.31 -2.85
CA LYS A 74 5.93 -2.40 -3.84
C LYS A 74 4.50 -2.92 -3.89
N CYS A 75 3.88 -2.88 -5.05
CA CYS A 75 2.54 -3.44 -5.21
C CYS A 75 2.41 -4.25 -6.51
N SER A 76 1.75 -5.40 -6.42
CA SER A 76 1.48 -6.27 -7.56
C SER A 76 -0.01 -6.62 -7.65
N GLY A 77 -0.54 -6.66 -8.87
CA GLY A 77 -1.91 -7.11 -9.12
C GLY A 77 -2.40 -6.85 -10.52
N GLU A 78 -3.46 -7.52 -10.96
CA GLU A 78 -4.03 -7.30 -12.29
C GLU A 78 -4.52 -5.87 -12.44
N THR A 79 -5.33 -5.42 -11.48
CA THR A 79 -5.86 -4.05 -11.43
C THR A 79 -5.43 -3.40 -10.12
N VAL A 80 -4.67 -2.32 -10.19
CA VAL A 80 -4.25 -1.60 -8.98
C VAL A 80 -4.53 -0.09 -9.08
N PHE A 81 -5.09 0.48 -8.01
CA PHE A 81 -5.44 1.89 -7.86
C PHE A 81 -4.61 2.48 -6.73
N ILE A 82 -3.90 3.56 -7.03
CA ILE A 82 -2.97 4.12 -6.05
C ILE A 82 -3.04 5.64 -5.95
N LYS A 83 -3.42 6.12 -4.76
CA LYS A 83 -3.32 7.54 -4.37
C LYS A 83 -2.21 7.72 -3.35
N ARG A 84 -1.26 8.60 -3.63
CA ARG A 84 -0.10 8.84 -2.76
C ARG A 84 0.16 10.33 -2.59
N ASN A 85 0.51 10.70 -1.37
CA ASN A 85 1.03 12.01 -1.04
C ASN A 85 2.32 11.86 -0.23
N GLY A 86 3.38 12.55 -0.66
CA GLY A 86 4.63 12.59 0.09
C GLY A 86 5.76 13.33 -0.59
N LYS A 87 6.74 13.82 0.20
CA LYS A 87 7.88 14.58 -0.37
C LYS A 87 8.75 13.69 -1.25
N ILE A 88 9.10 12.49 -0.75
CA ILE A 88 9.94 11.51 -1.44
C ILE A 88 9.16 10.22 -1.60
N VAL A 89 9.02 9.75 -2.85
CA VAL A 89 8.26 8.52 -3.15
C VAL A 89 9.05 7.59 -4.07
N PHE A 90 9.25 6.36 -3.59
CA PHE A 90 9.77 5.25 -4.39
C PHE A 90 8.67 4.22 -4.66
N MET A 91 8.44 3.92 -5.93
CA MET A 91 7.42 2.96 -6.35
C MET A 91 7.99 1.91 -7.31
N LYS A 92 7.76 0.63 -6.98
CA LYS A 92 7.78 -0.45 -7.97
C LYS A 92 6.40 -1.08 -8.08
N ARG A 93 5.92 -1.28 -9.30
CA ARG A 93 4.61 -1.87 -9.54
C ARG A 93 4.59 -2.78 -10.75
N ASN A 94 3.88 -3.90 -10.61
CA ASN A 94 3.57 -4.83 -11.69
C ASN A 94 2.06 -5.04 -11.74
N GLY A 95 1.43 -4.79 -12.89
CA GLY A 95 0.01 -5.08 -13.08
C GLY A 95 -0.44 -4.90 -14.52
N LYS A 96 -1.62 -5.42 -14.89
CA LYS A 96 -2.14 -5.26 -16.26
C LYS A 96 -2.65 -3.82 -16.47
N THR A 97 -3.46 -3.33 -15.53
CA THR A 97 -4.10 -2.00 -15.60
C THR A 97 -3.74 -1.15 -14.38
N VAL A 98 -3.36 0.11 -14.61
CA VAL A 98 -2.79 0.98 -13.58
C VAL A 98 -3.36 2.38 -13.55
N PHE A 99 -4.13 2.69 -12.50
CA PHE A 99 -4.58 4.05 -12.18
C PHE A 99 -3.80 4.67 -11.04
N MET A 100 -3.41 5.93 -11.21
CA MET A 100 -2.51 6.60 -10.27
C MET A 100 -2.75 8.10 -10.12
N LYS A 101 -2.78 8.56 -8.86
CA LYS A 101 -2.69 9.97 -8.51
C LYS A 101 -1.55 10.22 -7.54
N ARG A 102 -0.71 11.21 -7.84
CA ARG A 102 0.51 11.52 -7.09
C ARG A 102 0.63 12.99 -6.80
N ASN A 103 0.97 13.27 -5.54
CA ASN A 103 1.43 14.59 -5.10
C ASN A 103 2.74 14.39 -4.34
N GLY A 104 3.82 15.02 -4.80
CA GLY A 104 5.14 14.89 -4.19
C GLY A 104 6.23 15.64 -4.95
N LYS A 105 7.31 16.02 -4.25
CA LYS A 105 8.41 16.79 -4.84
C LYS A 105 9.36 15.90 -5.66
N THR A 106 9.67 14.71 -5.15
CA THR A 106 10.61 13.78 -5.80
C THR A 106 9.97 12.41 -5.91
N VAL A 107 9.91 11.87 -7.13
CA VAL A 107 9.23 10.60 -7.42
C VAL A 107 10.09 9.75 -8.33
N LEU A 108 10.39 8.52 -7.88
CA LEU A 108 11.03 7.49 -8.70
C LEU A 108 10.06 6.31 -8.86
N MET A 109 9.77 5.96 -10.12
CA MET A 109 8.80 4.92 -10.46
C MET A 109 9.31 3.93 -11.49
N LYS A 110 9.11 2.64 -11.19
CA LYS A 110 9.17 1.56 -12.17
C LYS A 110 7.79 0.89 -12.29
N CYS A 111 7.20 0.93 -13.47
CA CYS A 111 5.92 0.31 -13.80
C CYS A 111 6.10 -0.74 -14.89
N HIS A 112 5.48 -1.91 -14.68
CA HIS A 112 5.23 -2.89 -15.72
C HIS A 112 3.71 -3.08 -15.82
N GLY A 113 3.12 -2.70 -16.95
CA GLY A 113 1.67 -2.63 -17.17
C GLY A 113 1.20 -1.48 -18.06
N LYS A 114 -0.05 -1.54 -18.56
CA LYS A 114 -0.70 -0.38 -19.21
C LYS A 114 -1.10 0.64 -18.14
N LEU A 115 -0.73 1.91 -18.37
CA LEU A 115 -1.03 3.06 -17.51
C LEU A 115 -2.32 3.74 -17.98
N SER A 116 -3.19 4.12 -17.04
CA SER A 116 -4.44 4.87 -17.23
C SER A 116 -4.62 5.94 -16.14
#